data_AF-A0A534HUQ2-F1
#
_entry.id   AF-A0A534HUQ2-F1
#
_cell.length_a   1.000
_cell.length_b   1.000
_cell.length_c   1.000
_cell.angle_alpha   90.00
_cell.angle_beta   90.00
_cell.angle_gamma   90.00
#
_symmetry.space_group_name_H-M   'P 1'
#
loop_
_entity.id
_entity.type
_entity.pdbx_description
1 polymer ?
#
loop_
_entity_poly.entity_id
_entity_poly.type
_entity_poly.pdbx_seq_one_letter_code
_entity_poly.pdbx_strand_id
1 'polypeptide(L)'
;RIEARLDGRDWLMGTFGIADLESYAWLAGMVRLLPAAFAGKPRTAAWLERVRARPAVAQALALSRSADPAASWSVGPEINRWG
;
A
#
# COMPACT_ATOMS: atom_id res chain seq x y z
N ARG A 1 10.12 1.38 -6.59
CA ARG A 1 10.26 2.58 -7.48
C ARG A 1 9.06 3.55 -7.39
N ILE A 2 8.14 3.41 -6.42
CA ILE A 2 6.95 4.28 -6.27
C ILE A 2 7.31 5.76 -6.13
N GLU A 3 8.30 6.08 -5.28
CA GLU A 3 8.74 7.45 -5.06
C GLU A 3 9.04 8.21 -6.37
N ALA A 4 9.82 7.62 -7.27
CA ALA A 4 10.11 8.22 -8.57
C ALA A 4 8.88 8.24 -9.51
N ARG A 5 7.99 7.25 -9.38
CA ARG A 5 6.80 7.14 -10.23
C ARG A 5 5.74 8.22 -9.94
N LEU A 6 5.79 8.79 -8.74
CA LEU A 6 4.92 9.88 -8.28
C LEU A 6 5.51 11.27 -8.55
N ASP A 7 6.61 11.36 -9.31
CA ASP A 7 7.14 12.66 -9.72
C ASP A 7 6.15 13.40 -10.63
N GLY A 8 5.68 14.57 -10.17
CA GLY A 8 4.65 15.35 -10.86
C GLY A 8 3.31 14.64 -11.02
N ARG A 9 3.00 13.60 -10.23
CA ARG A 9 1.77 12.81 -10.36
C ARG A 9 1.15 12.51 -9.00
N ASP A 10 -0.18 12.59 -8.94
CA ASP A 10 -0.94 12.18 -7.76
C ASP A 10 -1.12 10.67 -7.67
N TRP A 11 -1.17 9.97 -8.82
CA TRP A 11 -1.52 8.55 -8.90
C TRP A 11 -0.53 7.76 -9.74
N LEU A 12 -0.45 6.46 -9.45
CA LEU A 12 0.51 5.56 -10.09
C LEU A 12 0.26 5.39 -11.58
N MET A 13 -0.93 5.62 -12.13
CA MET A 13 -1.20 5.52 -13.57
C MET A 13 -2.01 6.70 -14.11
N GLY A 14 -1.68 7.92 -13.67
CA GLY A 14 -2.31 9.16 -14.15
C GLY A 14 -3.62 9.45 -13.42
N THR A 15 -4.59 8.55 -13.52
CA THR A 15 -5.79 8.53 -12.68
C THR A 15 -5.68 7.46 -11.60
N PHE A 16 -6.43 7.64 -10.51
CA PHE A 16 -6.55 6.63 -9.46
C PHE A 16 -7.11 5.33 -10.05
N GLY A 17 -6.46 4.21 -9.78
CA GLY A 17 -6.93 2.93 -10.31
C GLY A 17 -6.38 1.72 -9.58
N ILE A 18 -6.52 0.54 -10.21
CA ILE A 18 -6.11 -0.74 -9.64
C ILE A 18 -4.62 -0.77 -9.25
N ALA A 19 -3.76 -0.06 -9.99
CA ALA A 19 -2.36 0.07 -9.65
C ALA A 19 -2.15 0.69 -8.26
N ASP A 20 -2.95 1.70 -7.89
CA ASP A 20 -2.89 2.33 -6.57
C ASP A 20 -3.41 1.40 -5.48
N LEU A 21 -4.54 0.70 -5.73
CA LEU A 21 -5.15 -0.22 -4.78
C LEU A 21 -4.23 -1.41 -4.44
N GLU A 22 -3.74 -2.11 -5.47
CA GLU A 22 -2.85 -3.26 -5.32
C GLU A 22 -1.54 -2.87 -4.62
N SER A 23 -0.94 -1.75 -5.04
CA SER A 23 0.28 -1.25 -4.41
C SER A 23 0.05 -0.84 -2.96
N TYR A 24 -1.09 -0.19 -2.66
CA TYR A 24 -1.42 0.28 -1.32
C TYR A 24 -1.67 -0.87 -0.34
N ALA A 25 -2.41 -1.90 -0.77
CA ALA A 25 -2.75 -3.06 0.06
C ALA A 25 -1.51 -3.77 0.65
N TRP A 26 -0.39 -3.72 -0.08
CA TRP A 26 0.89 -4.25 0.40
C TRP A 26 1.71 -3.20 1.15
N LEU A 27 1.86 -1.99 0.59
CA LEU A 27 2.79 -1.01 1.13
C LEU A 27 2.33 -0.37 2.44
N ALA A 28 1.03 -0.24 2.67
CA ALA A 28 0.49 0.33 3.91
C ALA A 28 0.97 -0.45 5.16
N GLY A 29 1.00 -1.78 5.08
CA GLY A 29 1.54 -2.63 6.17
C GLY A 29 3.07 -2.58 6.26
N MET A 30 3.76 -2.49 5.12
CA MET A 30 5.22 -2.43 5.05
C MET A 30 5.81 -1.19 5.73
N VAL A 31 5.08 -0.06 5.81
CA VAL A 31 5.54 1.12 6.56
C VAL A 31 5.85 0.78 8.02
N ARG A 32 5.02 -0.08 8.64
CA ARG A 32 5.21 -0.53 10.03
C ARG A 32 6.29 -1.59 10.15
N LEU A 33 6.38 -2.50 9.18
CA LEU A 33 7.28 -3.65 9.24
C LEU A 33 8.71 -3.32 8.81
N LEU A 34 8.89 -2.35 7.91
CA LEU A 34 10.20 -1.95 7.37
C LEU A 34 10.30 -0.42 7.21
N PRO A 35 10.25 0.36 8.30
CA PRO A 35 10.19 1.82 8.24
C PRO A 35 11.40 2.45 7.53
N ALA A 36 12.60 1.85 7.65
CA ALA A 36 13.80 2.31 6.97
C ALA A 36 13.66 2.34 5.43
N ALA A 37 12.86 1.44 4.85
CA ALA A 37 12.62 1.42 3.41
C ALA A 37 11.74 2.60 2.92
N PHE A 38 11.09 3.33 3.83
CA PHE A 38 10.25 4.49 3.53
C PHE A 38 10.90 5.82 3.94
N ALA A 39 12.05 5.77 4.62
CA ALA A 39 12.80 6.98 4.97
C ALA A 39 13.17 7.78 3.71
N GLY A 40 12.96 9.10 3.76
CA GLY A 40 13.26 10.00 2.63
C GLY A 40 12.35 9.81 1.42
N LYS A 41 11.14 9.26 1.59
CA LYS A 41 10.16 9.05 0.50
C LYS A 41 8.88 9.87 0.70
N PRO A 42 8.96 11.22 0.65
CA PRO A 42 7.83 12.09 0.97
C PRO A 42 6.67 11.93 -0.02
N ARG A 43 6.93 11.68 -1.32
CA ARG A 43 5.85 11.48 -2.29
C ARG A 43 5.12 10.17 -2.04
N THR A 44 5.86 9.12 -1.68
CA THR A 44 5.29 7.83 -1.29
C THR A 44 4.44 7.98 -0.03
N ALA A 45 4.91 8.72 0.98
CA ALA A 45 4.13 8.99 2.18
C ALA A 45 2.84 9.77 1.88
N ALA A 46 2.93 10.84 1.09
CA ALA A 46 1.77 11.63 0.67
C ALA A 46 0.75 10.80 -0.13
N TRP A 47 1.23 9.92 -1.02
CA TRP A 47 0.39 9.02 -1.78
C TRP A 47 -0.31 7.98 -0.89
N LEU A 48 0.38 7.39 0.09
CA LEU A 48 -0.23 6.47 1.06
C LEU A 48 -1.39 7.14 1.81
N GLU A 49 -1.17 8.35 2.34
CA GLU A 49 -2.23 9.11 3.03
C GLU A 49 -3.40 9.45 2.09
N ARG A 50 -3.09 9.83 0.84
CA ARG A 50 -4.12 10.14 -0.16
C ARG A 50 -4.98 8.93 -0.51
N VAL A 51 -4.39 7.75 -0.67
CA VAL A 51 -5.14 6.51 -0.92
C VAL A 51 -5.97 6.13 0.31
N ARG A 52 -5.39 6.19 1.51
CA ARG A 52 -6.07 5.89 2.78
C ARG A 52 -7.31 6.75 3.00
N ALA A 53 -7.23 8.03 2.67
CA ALA A 53 -8.31 8.99 2.88
C ALA A 53 -9.53 8.79 1.95
N ARG A 54 -9.42 7.94 0.91
CA ARG A 54 -10.54 7.70 0.00
C ARG A 54 -11.67 6.95 0.71
N PRO A 55 -12.95 7.35 0.55
CA PRO A 55 -14.07 6.74 1.28
C PRO A 55 -14.17 5.22 1.12
N ALA A 56 -13.96 4.69 -0.09
CA ALA A 56 -14.02 3.25 -0.34
C ALA A 56 -12.86 2.49 0.33
N VAL A 57 -11.65 3.07 0.35
CA VAL A 57 -10.49 2.47 1.01
C VAL A 57 -10.65 2.52 2.53
N ALA A 58 -11.08 3.65 3.08
CA ALA A 58 -11.36 3.78 4.50
C ALA A 58 -12.44 2.79 4.97
N GLN A 59 -13.52 2.62 4.20
CA GLN A 59 -14.55 1.61 4.46
C GLN A 59 -13.97 0.20 4.43
N ALA A 60 -13.18 -0.16 3.41
CA ALA A 60 -12.56 -1.47 3.31
C ALA A 60 -11.59 -1.76 4.49
N LEU A 61 -10.78 -0.78 4.89
CA LEU A 61 -9.88 -0.90 6.03
C LEU A 61 -10.63 -1.10 7.36
N ALA A 62 -11.80 -0.47 7.51
CA ALA A 62 -12.66 -0.63 8.69
C ALA A 62 -13.25 -2.05 8.81
N LEU A 63 -13.29 -2.83 7.72
CA LEU A 63 -13.70 -4.24 7.73
C LEU A 63 -12.58 -5.18 8.19
N SER A 64 -11.35 -4.68 8.39
CA SER A 64 -10.24 -5.52 8.83
C SER A 64 -10.50 -6.13 10.21
N ARG A 65 -10.19 -7.42 10.34
CA ARG A 65 -10.29 -8.15 11.62
C ARG A 65 -9.02 -8.04 12.47
N SER A 66 -7.95 -7.45 11.93
CA SER A 66 -6.67 -7.28 12.61
C SER A 66 -6.01 -5.96 12.22
N ALA A 67 -5.32 -5.35 13.18
CA ALA A 67 -4.43 -4.20 12.94
C ALA A 67 -2.96 -4.62 12.74
N ASP A 68 -2.66 -5.91 12.87
CA ASP A 68 -1.33 -6.45 12.59
C ASP A 68 -1.20 -6.80 11.09
N PRO A 69 -0.36 -6.07 10.32
CA PRO A 69 -0.17 -6.33 8.91
C PRO A 69 0.38 -7.74 8.63
N ALA A 70 1.23 -8.28 9.52
CA ALA A 70 1.78 -9.62 9.33
C ALA A 70 0.72 -10.72 9.43
N ALA A 71 -0.31 -10.51 10.26
CA ALA A 71 -1.45 -11.41 10.38
C ALA A 71 -2.52 -11.20 9.29
N SER A 72 -2.39 -10.15 8.47
CA SER A 72 -3.35 -9.78 7.43
C SER A 72 -3.04 -10.40 6.07
N TRP A 73 -1.76 -10.73 5.84
CA TRP A 73 -1.32 -11.36 4.60
C TRP A 73 -1.33 -12.87 4.74
N SER A 74 -1.55 -13.56 3.63
CA SER A 74 -1.48 -15.02 3.59
C SER A 74 -0.13 -15.50 4.12
N VAL A 75 -0.17 -16.37 5.13
CA VAL A 75 1.02 -17.07 5.64
C VAL A 75 1.58 -17.97 4.52
N GLY A 76 2.90 -17.94 4.30
CA GLY A 76 3.57 -18.77 3.28
C GLY A 76 3.41 -20.28 3.53
N PRO A 77 3.82 -21.20 2.64
CA PRO A 77 4.51 -21.07 1.34
C PRO A 77 3.56 -21.17 0.13
N GLU A 78 2.26 -20.98 0.34
CA GLU A 78 1.23 -21.36 -0.63
C GLU A 78 1.30 -20.58 -1.96
N ILE A 79 1.86 -19.36 -1.95
CA ILE A 79 2.11 -18.57 -3.16
C ILE A 79 3.17 -19.18 -4.08
N ASN A 80 4.07 -20.01 -3.53
CA ASN A 80 5.15 -20.69 -4.29
C ASN A 80 4.73 -22.07 -4.82
N ARG A 81 3.50 -22.54 -4.55
CA ARG A 81 3.04 -23.86 -5.03
C ARG A 81 2.61 -23.89 -6.50
N TRP A 82 2.43 -22.72 -7.12
CA TRP A 82 1.93 -22.58 -8.49
C TRP A 82 3.00 -22.06 -9.46
N GLY A 83 4.27 -22.27 -9.14
CA GLY A 83 5.42 -22.02 -10.01
C GLY A 83 5.83 -23.26 -10.79
#